data_AF-A0A353PYQ4-F1
#
_entry.id   AF-A0A353PYQ4-F1
#
_cell.length_a   1.000
_cell.length_b   1.000
_cell.length_c   1.000
_cell.angle_alpha   90.00
_cell.angle_beta   90.00
_cell.angle_gamma   90.00
#
_symmetry.space_group_name_H-M   'P 1'
#
loop_
_entity.id
_entity.type
_entity.pdbx_description
1 polymer ?
#
loop_
_entity_poly.entity_id
_entity_poly.type
_entity_poly.pdbx_seq_one_letter_code
_entity_poly.pdbx_strand_id
1 'polypeptide(L)'
;MLKRYGESSTGETICRDILIPSDMPLHNLHYAIQKLYGWQNSHLRSFRLPEEVYQKLTRGTVKGWVNLVGILFQPPSESEEDVFWDDNYTKGNINAWLKRKYVGPYFYGGKLEYPEIAKRDVQRLMDKFKMIDVKEPFKDYLARAEKDGDKEIKTLRKAPLIELTLEEMDSSILIEGGTRELLERLEVSKVLASKDEMIDEDRLFPVTRELIYKYDFGDNWTITITKEKDCKDLLRNGFVSREEIACANDIVLNKHMPVCIHKNGVFLFDDVGGLSGFADFLGDIYESEDREKRNMLRTWSKSLGWSEKKIAYKKIL
;
A
#
# COMPACT_ATOMS: atom_id res chain seq x y z
N MET A 1 13.02 -21.16 0.31
CA MET A 1 14.19 -20.35 0.75
C MET A 1 13.92 -19.44 1.93
N LEU A 2 12.76 -18.77 2.01
CA LEU A 2 12.44 -17.82 3.09
C LEU A 2 12.55 -18.41 4.51
N LYS A 3 12.11 -19.65 4.73
CA LYS A 3 12.27 -20.32 6.04
C LYS A 3 13.73 -20.59 6.42
N ARG A 4 14.54 -20.97 5.41
CA ARG A 4 15.91 -21.44 5.60
C ARG A 4 16.90 -20.28 5.71
N TYR A 5 16.75 -19.26 4.88
CA TYR A 5 17.71 -18.16 4.74
C TYR A 5 17.09 -16.78 4.97
N GLY A 6 15.76 -16.67 4.92
CA GLY A 6 15.04 -15.41 5.08
C GLY A 6 14.53 -15.16 6.48
N GLU A 7 14.91 -15.98 7.48
CA GLU A 7 14.47 -15.87 8.89
C GLU A 7 12.93 -15.81 9.09
N SER A 8 12.17 -16.29 8.10
CA SER A 8 10.71 -16.38 8.20
C SER A 8 10.33 -17.64 8.97
N SER A 9 9.49 -17.50 9.98
CA SER A 9 9.05 -18.64 10.80
C SER A 9 8.22 -19.66 10.01
N THR A 10 7.34 -19.17 9.13
CA THR A 10 6.47 -20.01 8.28
C THR A 10 7.16 -20.41 6.99
N GLY A 11 7.99 -19.51 6.43
CA GLY A 11 8.54 -19.62 5.09
C GLY A 11 7.65 -19.05 4.00
N GLU A 12 6.48 -18.52 4.36
CA GLU A 12 5.48 -18.00 3.43
C GLU A 12 5.36 -16.48 3.49
N THR A 13 5.62 -15.88 4.66
CA THR A 13 5.43 -14.45 4.90
C THR A 13 6.59 -13.82 5.67
N ILE A 14 6.70 -12.49 5.59
CA ILE A 14 7.63 -11.67 6.37
C ILE A 14 6.79 -10.61 7.08
N CYS A 15 6.91 -10.54 8.40
CA CYS A 15 6.03 -9.72 9.24
C CYS A 15 6.81 -8.74 10.11
N ARG A 16 6.14 -7.65 10.45
CA ARG A 16 6.60 -6.63 11.39
C ARG A 16 5.43 -6.25 12.28
N ASP A 17 5.66 -6.23 13.59
CA ASP A 17 4.71 -5.66 14.54
C ASP A 17 5.24 -4.30 14.97
N ILE A 18 4.40 -3.28 14.87
CA ILE A 18 4.77 -1.90 15.17
C ILE A 18 3.74 -1.23 16.07
N LEU A 19 4.21 -0.30 16.89
CA LEU A 19 3.38 0.70 17.55
C LEU A 19 3.51 2.02 16.77
N ILE A 20 2.40 2.71 16.56
CA ILE A 20 2.35 3.98 15.84
C ILE A 20 1.59 5.01 16.68
N PRO A 21 1.90 6.32 16.55
CA PRO A 21 1.01 7.37 17.05
C PRO A 21 -0.37 7.25 16.41
N SER A 22 -1.43 7.48 17.19
CA SER A 22 -2.82 7.24 16.73
C SER A 22 -3.23 8.11 15.55
N ASP A 23 -2.65 9.29 15.43
CA ASP A 23 -2.87 10.27 14.37
C ASP A 23 -1.93 10.07 13.16
N MET A 24 -1.16 8.99 13.09
CA MET A 24 -0.30 8.68 11.93
C MET A 24 -1.14 8.52 10.66
N PRO A 25 -0.91 9.35 9.61
CA PRO A 25 -1.54 9.17 8.32
C PRO A 25 -0.96 7.99 7.53
N LEU A 26 -1.73 7.47 6.57
CA LEU A 26 -1.28 6.46 5.62
C LEU A 26 -0.02 6.91 4.85
N HIS A 27 0.06 8.20 4.50
CA HIS A 27 1.22 8.82 3.88
C HIS A 27 2.51 8.57 4.67
N ASN A 28 2.49 8.85 5.98
CA ASN A 28 3.65 8.66 6.86
C ASN A 28 3.91 7.18 7.16
N LEU A 29 2.85 6.36 7.21
CA LEU A 29 2.97 4.91 7.34
C LEU A 29 3.75 4.30 6.18
N HIS A 30 3.56 4.77 4.95
CA HIS A 30 4.34 4.30 3.80
C HIS A 30 5.86 4.43 4.07
N TYR A 31 6.34 5.58 4.53
CA TYR A 31 7.76 5.76 4.81
C TYR A 31 8.26 4.90 5.96
N ALA A 32 7.42 4.62 6.96
CA ALA A 32 7.73 3.64 7.99
C ALA A 32 7.86 2.23 7.39
N ILE A 33 6.95 1.83 6.49
CA ILE A 33 7.00 0.55 5.76
C ILE A 33 8.30 0.42 4.96
N GLN A 34 8.69 1.45 4.20
CA GLN A 34 9.95 1.46 3.44
C GLN A 34 11.12 1.12 4.36
N LYS A 35 11.19 1.79 5.52
CA LYS A 35 12.24 1.56 6.51
C LYS A 35 12.17 0.18 7.17
N LEU A 36 10.97 -0.34 7.43
CA LEU A 36 10.72 -1.65 8.05
C LEU A 36 11.15 -2.83 7.20
N TYR A 37 11.05 -2.70 5.88
CA TYR A 37 11.39 -3.74 4.93
C TYR A 37 12.74 -3.51 4.23
N GLY A 38 13.35 -2.33 4.34
CA GLY A 38 14.68 -2.04 3.79
C GLY A 38 14.66 -1.48 2.36
N TRP A 39 13.48 -1.12 1.87
CA TRP A 39 13.28 -0.49 0.57
C TRP A 39 13.78 0.95 0.54
N GLN A 40 14.04 1.43 -0.67
CA GLN A 40 14.67 2.71 -0.96
C GLN A 40 13.68 3.80 -1.36
N ASN A 41 12.36 3.54 -1.36
CA ASN A 41 11.33 4.44 -1.86
C ASN A 41 11.53 4.81 -3.34
N SER A 42 11.68 3.80 -4.19
CA SER A 42 12.00 3.98 -5.61
C SER A 42 10.80 3.79 -6.55
N HIS A 43 9.66 3.34 -6.02
CA HIS A 43 8.50 2.95 -6.83
C HIS A 43 7.19 3.54 -6.32
N LEU A 44 6.19 3.53 -7.21
CA LEU A 44 4.82 3.90 -6.89
C LEU A 44 4.21 2.97 -5.83
N ARG A 45 3.19 3.50 -5.13
CA ARG A 45 2.49 2.83 -4.04
C ARG A 45 1.00 3.13 -4.08
N SER A 46 0.22 2.33 -3.37
CA SER A 46 -1.17 2.66 -3.04
C SER A 46 -1.63 1.95 -1.79
N PHE A 47 -2.57 2.56 -1.07
CA PHE A 47 -3.36 1.90 -0.03
C PHE A 47 -4.75 1.59 -0.60
N ARG A 48 -5.23 0.36 -0.39
CA ARG A 48 -6.50 -0.14 -0.94
C ARG A 48 -7.26 -0.94 0.11
N LEU A 49 -8.58 -0.94 -0.01
CA LEU A 49 -9.44 -1.82 0.76
C LEU A 49 -9.43 -3.23 0.16
N PRO A 50 -9.75 -4.27 0.95
CA PRO A 50 -10.11 -5.57 0.41
C PRO A 50 -11.28 -5.44 -0.57
N GLU A 51 -11.26 -6.25 -1.64
CA GLU A 51 -12.22 -6.12 -2.74
C GLU A 51 -13.68 -6.23 -2.26
N GLU A 52 -13.97 -7.13 -1.33
CA GLU A 52 -15.31 -7.29 -0.75
C GLU A 52 -15.80 -6.02 -0.04
N VAL A 53 -14.91 -5.35 0.70
CA VAL A 53 -15.22 -4.10 1.41
C VAL A 53 -15.41 -2.96 0.40
N TYR A 54 -14.52 -2.88 -0.60
CA TYR A 54 -14.61 -1.90 -1.68
C TYR A 54 -15.96 -2.02 -2.43
N GLN A 55 -16.34 -3.23 -2.81
CA GLN A 55 -17.61 -3.50 -3.50
C GLN A 55 -18.81 -3.19 -2.61
N LYS A 56 -18.78 -3.54 -1.31
CA LYS A 56 -19.86 -3.21 -0.37
C LYS A 56 -20.09 -1.70 -0.27
N LEU A 57 -19.02 -0.91 -0.15
CA LEU A 57 -19.09 0.55 0.02
C LEU A 57 -19.53 1.27 -1.25
N THR A 58 -18.97 0.88 -2.40
CA THR A 58 -19.26 1.54 -3.70
C THR A 58 -20.50 0.97 -4.38
N ARG A 59 -20.97 -0.20 -3.94
CA ARG A 59 -22.00 -1.03 -4.59
C ARG A 59 -21.65 -1.38 -6.04
N GLY A 60 -20.37 -1.32 -6.42
CA GLY A 60 -19.92 -1.52 -7.79
C GLY A 60 -20.36 -0.42 -8.76
N THR A 61 -20.78 0.75 -8.27
CA THR A 61 -21.34 1.84 -9.10
C THR A 61 -20.46 3.08 -9.09
N VAL A 62 -20.44 3.82 -10.21
CA VAL A 62 -19.77 5.13 -10.28
C VAL A 62 -20.36 6.09 -9.26
N LYS A 63 -21.69 6.10 -9.09
CA LYS A 63 -22.35 6.91 -8.07
C LYS A 63 -21.88 6.61 -6.65
N GLY A 64 -21.77 5.33 -6.29
CA GLY A 64 -21.30 4.93 -4.96
C GLY A 64 -19.84 5.33 -4.72
N TRP A 65 -18.97 5.15 -5.72
CA TRP A 65 -17.58 5.61 -5.65
C TRP A 65 -17.47 7.13 -5.53
N VAL A 66 -18.14 7.90 -6.41
CA VAL A 66 -18.15 9.38 -6.40
C VAL A 66 -18.56 9.94 -5.04
N ASN A 67 -19.53 9.33 -4.36
CA ASN A 67 -19.97 9.76 -3.03
C ASN A 67 -18.89 9.63 -1.94
N LEU A 68 -17.86 8.83 -2.19
CA LEU A 68 -16.76 8.53 -1.26
C LEU A 68 -15.43 9.17 -1.68
N VAL A 69 -15.35 9.78 -2.87
CA VAL A 69 -14.17 10.53 -3.32
C VAL A 69 -13.95 11.77 -2.43
N GLY A 70 -12.70 11.98 -2.00
CA GLY A 70 -12.32 13.04 -1.06
C GLY A 70 -12.71 12.78 0.39
N ILE A 71 -13.39 11.67 0.67
CA ILE A 71 -13.67 11.17 2.03
C ILE A 71 -12.85 9.93 2.34
N LEU A 72 -12.84 8.98 1.41
CA LEU A 72 -12.16 7.69 1.52
C LEU A 72 -11.24 7.43 0.33
N PHE A 73 -11.72 7.69 -0.89
CA PHE A 73 -10.96 7.46 -2.13
C PHE A 73 -10.34 8.73 -2.68
N GLN A 74 -9.19 8.56 -3.33
CA GLN A 74 -8.47 9.56 -4.10
C GLN A 74 -9.34 10.15 -5.23
N PRO A 75 -9.26 11.47 -5.51
CA PRO A 75 -9.95 12.06 -6.66
C PRO A 75 -9.37 11.60 -8.00
N PRO A 76 -10.19 11.63 -9.08
CA PRO A 76 -9.83 11.03 -10.36
C PRO A 76 -8.64 11.67 -11.07
N SER A 77 -8.39 12.97 -10.83
CA SER A 77 -7.24 13.68 -11.38
C SER A 77 -6.09 13.76 -10.38
N GLU A 78 -6.12 12.99 -9.29
CA GLU A 78 -4.97 12.86 -8.41
C GLU A 78 -3.77 12.34 -9.19
N SER A 79 -2.68 13.10 -9.13
CA SER A 79 -1.48 12.85 -9.89
C SER A 79 -0.29 12.64 -8.96
N GLU A 80 0.77 12.08 -9.53
CA GLU A 80 2.03 11.83 -8.83
C GLU A 80 2.56 13.09 -8.13
N GLU A 81 2.42 14.27 -8.73
CA GLU A 81 2.88 15.54 -8.13
C GLU A 81 2.18 15.87 -6.81
N ASP A 82 0.90 15.52 -6.66
CA ASP A 82 0.12 15.85 -5.46
C ASP A 82 0.29 14.78 -4.37
N VAL A 83 0.34 13.49 -4.75
CA VAL A 83 0.56 12.37 -3.82
C VAL A 83 1.99 12.36 -3.27
N PHE A 84 2.97 12.64 -4.14
CA PHE A 84 4.40 12.59 -3.84
C PHE A 84 4.98 14.00 -3.64
N TRP A 85 4.14 14.94 -3.19
CA TRP A 85 4.47 16.36 -2.98
C TRP A 85 5.74 16.61 -2.16
N ASP A 86 6.12 15.67 -1.28
CA ASP A 86 7.30 15.77 -0.43
C ASP A 86 8.40 14.75 -0.79
N ASP A 87 8.29 14.02 -1.89
CA ASP A 87 9.31 13.08 -2.34
C ASP A 87 10.51 13.81 -2.99
N ASN A 88 11.27 14.47 -2.13
CA ASN A 88 12.34 15.39 -2.50
C ASN A 88 13.74 14.83 -2.20
N TYR A 89 13.89 13.51 -2.12
CA TYR A 89 15.19 12.90 -1.91
C TYR A 89 16.07 13.07 -3.15
N THR A 90 17.25 13.70 -2.97
CA THR A 90 18.20 13.94 -4.07
C THR A 90 19.55 13.27 -3.83
N LYS A 91 20.07 13.36 -2.61
CA LYS A 91 21.35 12.77 -2.21
C LYS A 91 21.47 12.68 -0.68
N GLY A 92 22.40 11.85 -0.22
CA GLY A 92 22.79 11.74 1.18
C GLY A 92 22.40 10.40 1.78
N ASN A 93 21.95 10.41 3.03
CA ASN A 93 21.54 9.19 3.73
C ASN A 93 20.02 9.02 3.63
N ILE A 94 19.58 8.13 2.73
CA ILE A 94 18.17 7.77 2.53
C ILE A 94 17.48 7.37 3.84
N ASN A 95 18.17 6.65 4.73
CA ASN A 95 17.59 6.22 6.01
C ASN A 95 17.29 7.41 6.93
N ALA A 96 18.15 8.43 6.93
CA ALA A 96 17.92 9.65 7.69
C ALA A 96 16.82 10.51 7.05
N TRP A 97 16.67 10.46 5.72
CA TRP A 97 15.58 11.12 5.01
C TRP A 97 14.24 10.44 5.30
N LEU A 98 14.12 9.12 5.12
CA LEU A 98 12.94 8.32 5.49
C LEU A 98 12.54 8.58 6.94
N LYS A 99 13.50 8.64 7.87
CA LYS A 99 13.23 8.91 9.28
C LYS A 99 12.49 10.22 9.53
N ARG A 100 12.79 11.28 8.77
CA ARG A 100 12.08 12.56 8.91
C ARG A 100 10.66 12.50 8.36
N LYS A 101 10.34 11.50 7.54
CA LYS A 101 9.02 11.35 6.92
C LYS A 101 8.02 10.63 7.81
N TYR A 102 8.46 9.71 8.66
CA TYR A 102 7.56 8.98 9.56
C TYR A 102 7.62 9.45 11.03
N VAL A 103 8.43 10.47 11.34
CA VAL A 103 8.47 11.11 12.67
C VAL A 103 7.60 12.35 12.61
N GLY A 104 6.64 12.47 13.52
CA GLY A 104 5.77 13.64 13.55
C GLY A 104 6.41 14.90 14.15
N PRO A 105 5.64 16.00 14.24
CA PRO A 105 4.21 16.10 13.93
C PRO A 105 3.91 15.84 12.45
N TYR A 106 2.83 15.11 12.16
CA TYR A 106 2.46 14.77 10.80
C TYR A 106 1.76 15.93 10.09
N PHE A 107 2.03 16.05 8.79
CA PHE A 107 1.40 17.02 7.91
C PHE A 107 1.26 16.42 6.52
N TYR A 108 0.09 16.60 5.92
CA TYR A 108 -0.18 16.20 4.54
C TYR A 108 -0.31 17.45 3.65
N GLY A 109 0.59 17.56 2.68
CA GLY A 109 0.73 18.74 1.81
C GLY A 109 0.02 18.65 0.45
N GLY A 110 -0.46 17.47 0.06
CA GLY A 110 -1.26 17.27 -1.16
C GLY A 110 -2.58 18.05 -1.08
N LYS A 111 -3.02 18.63 -2.18
CA LYS A 111 -4.17 19.54 -2.26
C LYS A 111 -5.44 18.85 -2.73
N LEU A 112 -5.33 17.82 -3.55
CA LEU A 112 -6.48 17.22 -4.22
C LEU A 112 -7.33 16.41 -3.24
N GLU A 113 -6.72 15.79 -2.23
CA GLU A 113 -7.41 15.00 -1.20
C GLU A 113 -8.35 15.81 -0.29
N TYR A 114 -8.31 17.14 -0.31
CA TYR A 114 -9.22 17.98 0.48
C TYR A 114 -10.66 17.93 -0.10
N PRO A 115 -11.70 17.74 0.74
CA PRO A 115 -13.05 17.43 0.27
C PRO A 115 -13.61 18.41 -0.76
N GLU A 116 -13.37 19.72 -0.61
CA GLU A 116 -13.87 20.74 -1.52
C GLU A 116 -13.18 20.67 -2.89
N ILE A 117 -11.89 20.33 -2.91
CA ILE A 117 -11.09 20.22 -4.13
C ILE A 117 -11.44 18.91 -4.84
N ALA A 118 -11.47 17.79 -4.11
CA ALA A 118 -11.90 16.49 -4.62
C ALA A 118 -13.30 16.55 -5.26
N LYS A 119 -14.27 17.21 -4.61
CA LYS A 119 -15.63 17.39 -5.16
C LYS A 119 -15.64 18.17 -6.47
N ARG A 120 -14.83 19.23 -6.58
CA ARG A 120 -14.69 19.98 -7.84
C ARG A 120 -14.06 19.12 -8.93
N ASP A 121 -13.11 18.28 -8.55
CA ASP A 121 -12.43 17.39 -9.48
C ASP A 121 -13.37 16.33 -10.06
N VAL A 122 -14.17 15.71 -9.20
CA VAL A 122 -15.28 14.83 -9.61
C VAL A 122 -16.24 15.56 -10.55
N GLN A 123 -16.63 16.80 -10.24
CA GLN A 123 -17.54 17.56 -11.09
C GLN A 123 -16.95 17.77 -12.50
N ARG A 124 -15.65 18.07 -12.60
CA ARG A 124 -14.96 18.17 -13.90
C ARG A 124 -14.99 16.84 -14.66
N LEU A 125 -14.81 15.71 -13.98
CA LEU A 125 -14.94 14.38 -14.59
C LEU A 125 -16.37 14.18 -15.13
N MET A 126 -17.39 14.49 -14.33
CA MET A 126 -18.80 14.37 -14.74
C MET A 126 -19.13 15.28 -15.94
N ASP A 127 -18.60 16.51 -15.95
CA ASP A 127 -18.81 17.47 -17.04
C ASP A 127 -18.08 17.08 -18.33
N LYS A 128 -16.91 16.45 -18.21
CA LYS A 128 -16.14 15.91 -19.34
C LYS A 128 -16.87 14.71 -19.96
N PHE A 129 -17.49 13.87 -19.14
CA PHE A 129 -18.10 12.60 -19.55
C PHE A 129 -19.62 12.57 -19.30
N LYS A 130 -20.36 13.56 -19.83
CA LYS A 130 -21.82 13.65 -19.64
C LYS A 130 -22.58 12.47 -20.24
N MET A 131 -22.12 11.95 -21.38
CA MET A 131 -22.67 10.78 -22.06
C MET A 131 -21.50 9.97 -22.61
N ILE A 132 -21.42 8.71 -22.23
CA ILE A 132 -20.36 7.78 -22.61
C ILE A 132 -20.93 6.72 -23.54
N ASP A 133 -20.18 6.39 -24.58
CA ASP A 133 -20.38 5.16 -25.36
C ASP A 133 -19.80 4.00 -24.56
N VAL A 134 -20.66 3.30 -23.82
CA VAL A 134 -20.28 2.18 -22.95
C VAL A 134 -19.75 1.05 -23.82
N LYS A 135 -18.49 0.67 -23.61
CA LYS A 135 -17.80 -0.35 -24.39
C LYS A 135 -17.95 -1.72 -23.72
N GLU A 136 -17.84 -2.77 -24.54
CA GLU A 136 -17.75 -4.13 -23.99
C GLU A 136 -16.44 -4.33 -23.22
N PRO A 137 -16.39 -5.23 -22.23
CA PRO A 137 -15.16 -5.56 -21.53
C PRO A 137 -14.07 -6.06 -22.47
N PHE A 138 -12.81 -5.67 -22.20
CA PHE A 138 -11.67 -6.04 -23.05
C PHE A 138 -11.52 -7.57 -23.23
N LYS A 139 -11.83 -8.34 -22.19
CA LYS A 139 -11.80 -9.82 -22.23
C LYS A 139 -12.79 -10.38 -23.25
N ASP A 140 -13.99 -9.81 -23.33
CA ASP A 140 -15.04 -10.26 -24.24
C ASP A 140 -14.69 -9.88 -25.68
N TYR A 141 -14.14 -8.67 -25.87
CA TYR A 141 -13.54 -8.26 -27.14
C TYR A 141 -12.47 -9.25 -27.62
N LEU A 142 -11.49 -9.59 -26.79
CA LEU A 142 -10.44 -10.53 -27.16
C LEU A 142 -11.00 -11.91 -27.55
N ALA A 143 -11.91 -12.45 -26.74
CA ALA A 143 -12.53 -13.75 -27.00
C ALA A 143 -13.32 -13.77 -28.32
N ARG A 144 -13.93 -12.63 -28.71
CA ARG A 144 -14.63 -12.48 -29.98
C ARG A 144 -13.65 -12.29 -31.15
N ALA A 145 -12.62 -11.47 -30.99
CA ALA A 145 -11.63 -11.22 -32.04
C ALA A 145 -10.86 -12.49 -32.44
N GLU A 146 -10.60 -13.39 -31.49
CA GLU A 146 -9.99 -14.69 -31.74
C GLU A 146 -10.90 -15.67 -32.50
N LYS A 147 -12.21 -15.62 -32.25
CA LYS A 147 -13.18 -16.56 -32.85
C LYS A 147 -13.75 -16.10 -34.19
N ASP A 148 -14.16 -14.85 -34.25
CA ASP A 148 -15.01 -14.32 -35.33
C ASP A 148 -14.22 -13.41 -36.30
N GLY A 149 -12.95 -13.10 -35.97
CA GLY A 149 -12.10 -12.21 -36.77
C GLY A 149 -12.52 -10.73 -36.74
N ASP A 150 -13.54 -10.39 -35.95
CA ASP A 150 -14.05 -9.03 -35.75
C ASP A 150 -13.15 -8.28 -34.76
N LYS A 151 -12.45 -7.26 -35.27
CA LYS A 151 -11.39 -6.53 -34.56
C LYS A 151 -11.85 -5.20 -33.97
N GLU A 152 -13.13 -4.86 -34.05
CA GLU A 152 -13.64 -3.61 -33.50
C GLU A 152 -14.27 -3.81 -32.12
N ILE A 153 -14.00 -2.90 -31.18
CA ILE A 153 -14.64 -2.88 -29.87
C ILE A 153 -16.08 -2.38 -30.02
N LYS A 154 -17.05 -3.15 -29.51
CA LYS A 154 -18.47 -2.84 -29.59
C LYS A 154 -18.89 -1.80 -28.54
N THR A 155 -19.78 -0.92 -28.96
CA THR A 155 -20.55 -0.07 -28.06
C THR A 155 -21.82 -0.80 -27.65
N LEU A 156 -21.99 -1.05 -26.35
CA LEU A 156 -23.15 -1.74 -25.79
C LEU A 156 -24.37 -0.80 -25.65
N ARG A 157 -24.13 0.41 -25.14
CA ARG A 157 -25.17 1.43 -24.91
C ARG A 157 -24.55 2.82 -24.79
N LYS A 158 -25.40 3.86 -24.76
CA LYS A 158 -24.99 5.22 -24.37
C LYS A 158 -25.64 5.56 -23.03
N ALA A 159 -24.86 6.05 -22.08
CA ALA A 159 -25.38 6.42 -20.76
C ALA A 159 -24.55 7.53 -20.08
N PRO A 160 -25.15 8.28 -19.15
CA PRO A 160 -24.41 9.21 -18.31
C PRO A 160 -23.43 8.50 -17.40
N LEU A 161 -22.21 9.04 -17.21
CA LEU A 161 -21.16 8.44 -16.39
C LEU A 161 -21.64 8.00 -14.99
N ILE A 162 -22.48 8.80 -14.35
CA ILE A 162 -22.99 8.52 -12.99
C ILE A 162 -23.88 7.27 -12.91
N GLU A 163 -24.44 6.81 -14.03
CA GLU A 163 -25.31 5.63 -14.13
C GLU A 163 -24.56 4.35 -14.49
N LEU A 164 -23.24 4.42 -14.70
CA LEU A 164 -22.43 3.25 -15.01
C LEU A 164 -22.09 2.48 -13.74
N THR A 165 -21.86 1.18 -13.93
CA THR A 165 -21.05 0.38 -13.01
C THR A 165 -19.59 0.79 -13.11
N LEU A 166 -18.79 0.50 -12.08
CA LEU A 166 -17.35 0.75 -12.11
C LEU A 166 -16.64 -0.05 -13.21
N GLU A 167 -17.13 -1.26 -13.52
CA GLU A 167 -16.60 -2.10 -14.60
C GLU A 167 -16.91 -1.54 -15.99
N GLU A 168 -18.14 -1.06 -16.21
CA GLU A 168 -18.50 -0.35 -17.44
C GLU A 168 -17.67 0.92 -17.62
N MET A 169 -17.42 1.66 -16.53
CA MET A 169 -16.57 2.85 -16.56
C MET A 169 -15.13 2.49 -16.96
N ASP A 170 -14.51 1.53 -16.27
CA ASP A 170 -13.13 1.08 -16.52
C ASP A 170 -12.94 0.57 -17.96
N SER A 171 -13.95 -0.11 -18.52
CA SER A 171 -13.93 -0.58 -19.91
C SER A 171 -14.08 0.54 -20.94
N SER A 172 -14.63 1.69 -20.56
CA SER A 172 -15.04 2.75 -21.48
C SER A 172 -14.20 4.02 -21.41
N ILE A 173 -13.62 4.32 -20.23
CA ILE A 173 -12.79 5.51 -20.00
C ILE A 173 -11.55 5.16 -19.18
N LEU A 174 -10.45 5.86 -19.45
CA LEU A 174 -9.23 5.76 -18.65
C LEU A 174 -9.24 6.82 -17.54
N ILE A 175 -9.08 6.38 -16.30
CA ILE A 175 -8.80 7.23 -15.13
C ILE A 175 -7.41 6.86 -14.64
N GLU A 176 -6.43 7.77 -14.79
CA GLU A 176 -5.02 7.50 -14.52
C GLU A 176 -4.77 7.02 -13.08
N GLY A 177 -5.38 7.71 -12.09
CA GLY A 177 -5.25 7.37 -10.67
C GLY A 177 -6.10 6.17 -10.21
N GLY A 178 -6.91 5.60 -11.10
CA GLY A 178 -7.83 4.52 -10.73
C GLY A 178 -9.00 4.97 -9.86
N THR A 179 -9.57 4.02 -9.10
CA THR A 179 -10.78 4.22 -8.27
C THR A 179 -10.67 3.59 -6.88
N ARG A 180 -9.59 2.85 -6.63
CA ARG A 180 -9.44 1.97 -5.45
C ARG A 180 -8.51 2.54 -4.39
N GLU A 181 -7.76 3.55 -4.78
CA GLU A 181 -6.72 4.22 -4.02
C GLU A 181 -7.36 5.02 -2.88
N LEU A 182 -6.92 4.76 -1.65
CA LEU A 182 -7.34 5.50 -0.48
C LEU A 182 -6.56 6.80 -0.33
N LEU A 183 -7.22 7.80 0.25
CA LEU A 183 -6.60 9.06 0.63
C LEU A 183 -5.44 8.81 1.62
N GLU A 184 -4.24 9.25 1.28
CA GLU A 184 -3.05 9.08 2.11
C GLU A 184 -3.07 9.99 3.36
N ARG A 185 -3.90 11.04 3.39
CA ARG A 185 -4.12 11.88 4.58
C ARG A 185 -4.90 11.19 5.70
N LEU A 186 -5.52 10.03 5.42
CA LEU A 186 -6.34 9.33 6.42
C LEU A 186 -5.47 8.75 7.53
N GLU A 187 -5.90 8.95 8.78
CA GLU A 187 -5.26 8.33 9.94
C GLU A 187 -5.48 6.82 9.93
N VAL A 188 -4.39 6.06 10.10
CA VAL A 188 -4.42 4.59 10.11
C VAL A 188 -5.42 4.07 11.13
N SER A 189 -5.44 4.68 12.33
CA SER A 189 -6.31 4.27 13.44
C SER A 189 -7.80 4.52 13.18
N LYS A 190 -8.14 5.48 12.31
CA LYS A 190 -9.52 5.78 11.90
C LYS A 190 -10.01 4.81 10.83
N VAL A 191 -9.15 4.43 9.90
CA VAL A 191 -9.52 3.51 8.80
C VAL A 191 -9.63 2.06 9.30
N LEU A 192 -8.70 1.65 10.17
CA LEU A 192 -8.51 0.25 10.55
C LEU A 192 -9.13 -0.06 11.92
N ALA A 193 -10.07 -0.99 11.92
CA ALA A 193 -10.70 -1.54 13.12
C ALA A 193 -9.86 -2.69 13.69
N SER A 194 -9.83 -2.82 15.02
CA SER A 194 -9.30 -4.05 15.64
C SER A 194 -10.30 -5.21 15.53
N LYS A 195 -9.87 -6.45 15.78
CA LYS A 195 -10.74 -7.65 15.70
C LYS A 195 -12.04 -7.50 16.49
N ASP A 196 -11.95 -6.95 17.70
CA ASP A 196 -13.09 -6.79 18.63
C ASP A 196 -13.87 -5.48 18.43
N GLU A 197 -13.38 -4.58 17.58
CA GLU A 197 -14.03 -3.29 17.33
C GLU A 197 -15.21 -3.50 16.37
N MET A 198 -16.36 -2.93 16.73
CA MET A 198 -17.56 -2.99 15.89
C MET A 198 -17.39 -2.04 14.70
N ILE A 199 -17.62 -2.56 13.50
CA ILE A 199 -17.76 -1.76 12.29
C ILE A 199 -19.26 -1.45 12.18
N ASP A 200 -19.62 -0.23 12.54
CA ASP A 200 -20.98 0.28 12.48
C ASP A 200 -21.35 0.57 11.02
N GLU A 201 -22.44 0.00 10.52
CA GLU A 201 -22.88 0.23 9.13
C GLU A 201 -23.43 1.65 8.91
N ASP A 202 -23.83 2.34 9.98
CA ASP A 202 -24.33 3.72 9.93
C ASP A 202 -23.19 4.75 9.97
N ARG A 203 -21.96 4.33 10.24
CA ARG A 203 -20.76 5.18 10.27
C ARG A 203 -19.76 4.74 9.22
N LEU A 204 -19.09 5.70 8.58
CA LEU A 204 -18.08 5.35 7.59
C LEU A 204 -16.80 4.76 8.21
N PHE A 205 -16.46 5.18 9.43
CA PHE A 205 -15.23 4.76 10.11
C PHE A 205 -15.52 4.02 11.41
N PRO A 206 -14.75 2.98 11.75
CA PRO A 206 -13.67 2.39 10.95
C PRO A 206 -14.20 1.58 9.76
N VAL A 207 -13.40 1.49 8.69
CA VAL A 207 -13.86 0.99 7.37
C VAL A 207 -13.65 -0.51 7.23
N THR A 208 -12.53 -1.02 7.75
CA THR A 208 -12.06 -2.38 7.49
C THR A 208 -11.22 -2.91 8.64
N ARG A 209 -11.04 -4.24 8.72
CA ARG A 209 -10.08 -4.90 9.63
C ARG A 209 -8.73 -5.17 8.98
N GLU A 210 -8.68 -5.11 7.65
CA GLU A 210 -7.50 -5.35 6.85
C GLU A 210 -7.36 -4.24 5.81
N LEU A 211 -6.14 -3.72 5.66
CA LEU A 211 -5.78 -2.77 4.62
C LEU A 211 -4.68 -3.35 3.75
N ILE A 212 -4.76 -3.13 2.45
CA ILE A 212 -3.80 -3.63 1.47
C ILE A 212 -2.89 -2.48 1.07
N TYR A 213 -1.61 -2.58 1.38
CA TYR A 213 -0.58 -1.69 0.86
C TYR A 213 0.10 -2.37 -0.33
N LYS A 214 0.07 -1.72 -1.49
CA LYS A 214 0.78 -2.14 -2.70
C LYS A 214 1.96 -1.23 -2.95
N TYR A 215 3.09 -1.81 -3.35
CA TYR A 215 4.31 -1.09 -3.67
C TYR A 215 5.03 -1.78 -4.81
N ASP A 216 5.59 -0.98 -5.72
CA ASP A 216 6.17 -1.44 -6.98
C ASP A 216 5.17 -2.27 -7.80
N PHE A 217 4.49 -1.63 -8.74
CA PHE A 217 3.49 -2.33 -9.56
C PHE A 217 4.10 -3.31 -10.57
N GLY A 218 5.44 -3.31 -10.74
CA GLY A 218 6.17 -4.33 -11.49
C GLY A 218 6.38 -5.59 -10.65
N ASP A 219 7.03 -5.47 -9.49
CA ASP A 219 7.29 -6.58 -8.56
C ASP A 219 6.03 -7.03 -7.78
N ASN A 220 5.02 -6.16 -7.70
CA ASN A 220 3.73 -6.33 -7.04
C ASN A 220 3.87 -6.71 -5.55
N TRP A 221 4.71 -5.99 -4.81
CA TRP A 221 4.78 -6.16 -3.35
C TRP A 221 3.43 -5.83 -2.72
N THR A 222 2.90 -6.77 -1.97
CA THR A 222 1.63 -6.64 -1.27
C THR A 222 1.83 -6.88 0.22
N ILE A 223 1.45 -5.90 1.04
CA ILE A 223 1.46 -5.99 2.50
C ILE A 223 0.03 -5.88 2.99
N THR A 224 -0.41 -6.88 3.76
CA THR A 224 -1.65 -6.80 4.53
C THR A 224 -1.36 -6.16 5.88
N ILE A 225 -2.06 -5.08 6.19
CA ILE A 225 -1.94 -4.32 7.43
C ILE A 225 -3.18 -4.62 8.29
N THR A 226 -2.95 -5.04 9.52
CA THR A 226 -3.98 -5.34 10.52
C THR A 226 -3.74 -4.54 11.80
N LYS A 227 -4.82 -4.32 12.58
CA LYS A 227 -4.76 -3.68 13.90
C LYS A 227 -5.06 -4.71 14.97
N GLU A 228 -4.06 -5.06 15.76
CA GLU A 228 -4.27 -5.85 16.97
C GLU A 228 -4.76 -4.96 18.12
N LYS A 229 -5.58 -5.53 19.01
CA LYS A 229 -6.16 -4.80 20.14
C LYS A 229 -5.13 -4.43 21.19
N ASP A 230 -4.18 -5.33 21.44
CA ASP A 230 -3.13 -5.19 22.42
C ASP A 230 -1.93 -6.09 22.04
N CYS A 231 -0.86 -6.01 22.82
CA CYS A 231 0.36 -6.80 22.60
C CYS A 231 0.38 -8.12 23.41
N LYS A 232 -0.76 -8.61 23.92
CA LYS A 232 -0.77 -9.79 24.81
C LYS A 232 -0.23 -11.04 24.14
N ASP A 233 -0.50 -11.25 22.86
CA ASP A 233 -0.01 -12.43 22.15
C ASP A 233 1.50 -12.36 21.93
N LEU A 234 2.07 -11.18 21.67
CA LEU A 234 3.52 -10.99 21.60
C LEU A 234 4.19 -11.25 22.96
N LEU A 235 3.57 -10.78 24.05
CA LEU A 235 4.02 -11.03 25.42
C LEU A 235 3.97 -12.52 25.79
N ARG A 236 2.86 -13.21 25.46
CA ARG A 236 2.65 -14.64 25.76
C ARG A 236 3.66 -15.53 25.04
N ASN A 237 3.97 -15.20 23.80
CA ASN A 237 4.96 -15.93 23.00
C ASN A 237 6.42 -15.56 23.34
N GLY A 238 6.64 -14.60 24.24
CA GLY A 238 7.98 -14.16 24.63
C GLY A 238 8.73 -13.39 23.55
N PHE A 239 8.03 -12.85 22.54
CA PHE A 239 8.64 -12.06 21.47
C PHE A 239 9.05 -10.66 21.93
N VAL A 240 8.36 -10.14 22.96
CA VAL A 240 8.60 -8.83 23.55
C VAL A 240 8.36 -8.88 25.06
N SER A 241 9.07 -8.07 25.83
CA SER A 241 8.90 -7.90 27.27
C SER A 241 7.96 -6.73 27.61
N ARG A 242 7.48 -6.67 28.86
CA ARG A 242 6.65 -5.54 29.33
C ARG A 242 7.42 -4.23 29.36
N GLU A 243 8.70 -4.28 29.72
CA GLU A 243 9.61 -3.13 29.74
C GLU A 243 9.87 -2.61 28.32
N GLU A 244 10.00 -3.51 27.35
CA GLU A 244 10.16 -3.15 25.94
C GLU A 244 8.92 -2.45 25.38
N ILE A 245 7.71 -2.94 25.70
CA ILE A 245 6.46 -2.28 25.33
C ILE A 245 6.33 -0.91 26.01
N ALA A 246 6.66 -0.81 27.31
CA ALA A 246 6.61 0.46 28.03
C ALA A 246 7.55 1.51 27.41
N CYS A 247 8.77 1.11 27.04
CA CYS A 247 9.73 1.97 26.34
C CYS A 247 9.23 2.36 24.93
N ALA A 248 8.63 1.42 24.20
CA ALA A 248 8.05 1.71 22.89
C ALA A 248 6.88 2.70 22.98
N ASN A 249 6.00 2.56 23.98
CA ASN A 249 4.92 3.50 24.25
C ASN A 249 5.46 4.90 24.60
N ASP A 250 6.49 5.00 25.43
CA ASP A 250 7.13 6.29 25.75
C ASP A 250 7.64 6.99 24.48
N ILE A 251 8.30 6.24 23.58
CA ILE A 251 8.79 6.77 22.30
C ILE A 251 7.62 7.22 21.42
N VAL A 252 6.58 6.41 21.27
CA VAL A 252 5.42 6.72 20.44
C VAL A 252 4.70 7.97 20.95
N LEU A 253 4.48 8.07 22.26
CA LEU A 253 3.72 9.16 22.86
C LEU A 253 4.54 10.45 22.98
N ASN A 254 5.80 10.37 23.42
CA ASN A 254 6.61 11.55 23.74
C ASN A 254 7.51 12.00 22.58
N LYS A 255 7.90 11.11 21.68
CA LYS A 255 8.71 11.44 20.49
C LYS A 255 7.92 11.40 19.19
N HIS A 256 6.63 11.04 19.26
CA HIS A 256 5.73 11.02 18.11
C HIS A 256 6.31 10.21 16.93
N MET A 257 6.89 9.05 17.25
CA MET A 257 7.64 8.21 16.32
C MET A 257 7.16 6.76 16.42
N PRO A 258 6.89 6.07 15.29
CA PRO A 258 6.56 4.66 15.31
C PRO A 258 7.74 3.81 15.80
N VAL A 259 7.45 2.67 16.41
CA VAL A 259 8.46 1.75 16.94
C VAL A 259 8.16 0.34 16.46
N CYS A 260 9.17 -0.34 15.91
CA CYS A 260 9.10 -1.77 15.64
C CYS A 260 9.31 -2.53 16.96
N ILE A 261 8.34 -3.35 17.34
CA ILE A 261 8.35 -4.13 18.59
C ILE A 261 8.60 -5.62 18.36
N HIS A 262 8.41 -6.11 17.13
CA HIS A 262 8.76 -7.47 16.75
C HIS A 262 9.01 -7.58 15.24
N LYS A 263 9.90 -8.50 14.85
CA LYS A 263 10.36 -8.72 13.48
C LYS A 263 10.39 -10.21 13.18
N ASN A 264 9.68 -10.64 12.14
CA ASN A 264 9.75 -11.98 11.57
C ASN A 264 10.24 -11.90 10.12
N GLY A 265 11.38 -12.51 9.81
CA GLY A 265 12.00 -12.46 8.50
C GLY A 265 12.96 -11.29 8.26
N VAL A 266 13.87 -11.45 7.30
CA VAL A 266 14.97 -10.50 6.97
C VAL A 266 14.47 -9.21 6.31
N PHE A 267 15.41 -8.29 6.04
CA PHE A 267 15.13 -7.15 5.15
C PHE A 267 15.11 -7.60 3.69
N LEU A 268 14.25 -6.94 2.94
CA LEU A 268 14.08 -7.03 1.50
C LEU A 268 14.88 -5.91 0.83
N PHE A 269 14.74 -5.82 -0.49
CA PHE A 269 15.21 -4.72 -1.32
C PHE A 269 14.33 -4.64 -2.58
N ASP A 270 14.40 -3.52 -3.28
CA ASP A 270 13.63 -3.24 -4.49
C ASP A 270 14.11 -4.07 -5.70
N ASP A 271 13.31 -4.14 -6.77
CA ASP A 271 13.68 -4.73 -8.08
C ASP A 271 14.13 -6.21 -8.08
N VAL A 272 13.62 -7.03 -7.16
CA VAL A 272 14.02 -8.45 -7.02
C VAL A 272 12.97 -9.43 -7.53
N GLY A 273 11.83 -8.96 -8.05
CA GLY A 273 10.74 -9.79 -8.53
C GLY A 273 9.79 -10.22 -7.41
N GLY A 274 9.51 -9.32 -6.46
CA GLY A 274 8.59 -9.58 -5.36
C GLY A 274 9.10 -10.66 -4.39
N LEU A 275 8.18 -11.24 -3.61
CA LEU A 275 8.55 -12.21 -2.55
C LEU A 275 9.11 -13.52 -3.12
N SER A 276 8.60 -13.97 -4.27
CA SER A 276 9.11 -15.15 -4.98
C SER A 276 10.52 -14.91 -5.52
N GLY A 277 10.74 -13.79 -6.22
CA GLY A 277 12.06 -13.46 -6.74
C GLY A 277 13.09 -13.23 -5.63
N PHE A 278 12.68 -12.67 -4.49
CA PHE A 278 13.54 -12.62 -3.31
C PHE A 278 13.88 -14.02 -2.74
N ALA A 279 12.92 -14.95 -2.76
CA ALA A 279 13.19 -16.33 -2.35
C ALA A 279 14.19 -17.02 -3.29
N ASP A 280 14.06 -16.81 -4.60
CA ASP A 280 14.99 -17.33 -5.61
C ASP A 280 16.38 -16.70 -5.44
N PHE A 281 16.45 -15.39 -5.22
CA PHE A 281 17.68 -14.68 -4.89
C PHE A 281 18.39 -15.31 -3.67
N LEU A 282 17.67 -15.58 -2.59
CA LEU A 282 18.23 -16.24 -1.40
C LEU A 282 18.81 -17.62 -1.73
N GLY A 283 18.12 -18.41 -2.56
CA GLY A 283 18.61 -19.69 -3.04
C GLY A 283 19.90 -19.55 -3.84
N ASP A 284 19.92 -18.61 -4.79
CA ASP A 284 21.08 -18.33 -5.62
C ASP A 284 22.31 -17.91 -4.80
N ILE A 285 22.16 -17.04 -3.79
CA ILE A 285 23.32 -16.54 -3.02
C ILE A 285 23.88 -17.54 -2.00
N TYR A 286 23.06 -18.50 -1.52
CA TYR A 286 23.44 -19.42 -0.44
C TYR A 286 23.63 -20.87 -0.90
N GLU A 287 22.95 -21.31 -1.96
CA GLU A 287 22.98 -22.70 -2.42
C GLU A 287 23.71 -22.89 -3.76
N SER A 288 23.86 -21.84 -4.58
CA SER A 288 24.56 -21.97 -5.87
C SER A 288 26.05 -22.29 -5.71
N GLU A 289 26.53 -23.26 -6.49
CA GLU A 289 27.97 -23.59 -6.57
C GLU A 289 28.76 -22.56 -7.39
N ASP A 290 28.09 -21.81 -8.27
CA ASP A 290 28.70 -20.78 -9.09
C ASP A 290 29.11 -19.57 -8.24
N ARG A 291 30.42 -19.44 -8.00
CA ARG A 291 30.98 -18.35 -7.19
C ARG A 291 30.89 -17.00 -7.89
N GLU A 292 30.98 -16.95 -9.22
CA GLU A 292 30.91 -15.70 -9.98
C GLU A 292 29.50 -15.13 -9.92
N LYS A 293 28.48 -15.97 -10.21
CA LYS A 293 27.07 -15.60 -10.09
C LYS A 293 26.74 -15.08 -8.68
N ARG A 294 27.18 -15.78 -7.63
CA ARG A 294 26.95 -15.35 -6.24
C ARG A 294 27.58 -14.00 -5.92
N ASN A 295 28.81 -13.76 -6.36
CA ASN A 295 29.49 -12.49 -6.13
C ASN A 295 28.81 -11.34 -6.87
N MET A 296 28.36 -11.57 -8.10
CA MET A 296 27.60 -10.60 -8.88
C MET A 296 26.29 -10.23 -8.18
N LEU A 297 25.49 -11.22 -7.78
CA LEU A 297 24.22 -11.00 -7.06
C LEU A 297 24.41 -10.28 -5.72
N ARG A 298 25.48 -10.60 -4.98
CA ARG A 298 25.84 -9.89 -3.74
C ARG A 298 26.23 -8.43 -3.98
N THR A 299 26.86 -8.15 -5.11
CA THR A 299 27.25 -6.79 -5.49
C THR A 299 26.03 -5.98 -5.91
N TRP A 300 25.18 -6.57 -6.75
CA TRP A 300 23.92 -5.99 -7.20
C TRP A 300 22.96 -5.69 -6.03
N SER A 301 22.66 -6.68 -5.19
CA SER A 301 21.79 -6.48 -4.01
C SER A 301 22.31 -5.39 -3.06
N LYS A 302 23.63 -5.30 -2.84
CA LYS A 302 24.22 -4.21 -2.04
C LYS A 302 24.03 -2.84 -2.68
N SER A 303 24.08 -2.73 -4.01
CA SER A 303 23.80 -1.45 -4.70
C SER A 303 22.34 -1.00 -4.53
N LEU A 304 21.43 -1.95 -4.29
CA LEU A 304 20.01 -1.70 -3.98
C LEU A 304 19.74 -1.55 -2.47
N GLY A 305 20.79 -1.41 -1.65
CA GLY A 305 20.67 -1.19 -0.21
C GLY A 305 20.49 -2.46 0.63
N TRP A 306 20.49 -3.65 0.03
CA TRP A 306 20.39 -4.90 0.78
C TRP A 306 21.59 -5.12 1.70
N SER A 307 21.31 -5.63 2.90
CA SER A 307 22.34 -5.93 3.89
C SER A 307 22.07 -7.22 4.65
N GLU A 308 23.09 -8.06 4.76
CA GLU A 308 23.08 -9.24 5.63
C GLU A 308 23.23 -8.89 7.11
N LYS A 309 23.49 -7.61 7.44
CA LYS A 309 23.65 -7.19 8.83
C LYS A 309 22.35 -7.37 9.60
N LYS A 310 22.41 -8.16 10.66
CA LYS A 310 21.31 -8.31 11.61
C LYS A 310 21.14 -7.02 12.40
N ILE A 311 20.11 -6.25 12.06
CA ILE A 311 19.68 -5.09 12.83
C ILE A 311 18.62 -5.56 13.82
N ALA A 312 18.85 -5.26 15.11
CA ALA A 312 17.86 -5.50 16.15
C ALA A 312 16.58 -4.71 15.84
N TYR A 313 15.42 -5.34 15.99
CA TYR A 313 14.13 -4.75 15.59
C TYR A 313 13.89 -3.36 16.21
N LYS A 314 14.35 -3.15 17.44
CA LYS A 314 14.28 -1.88 18.19
C LYS A 314 15.05 -0.72 17.55
N LYS A 315 15.92 -0.99 16.57
CA LYS A 315 16.75 0.01 15.88
C LYS A 315 16.31 0.24 14.43
N ILE A 316 15.20 -0.36 14.01
CA ILE A 316 14.72 -0.23 12.62
C ILE A 316 14.11 1.16 12.39
N LEU A 317 13.22 1.58 13.28
CA LEU A 317 12.58 2.91 13.29
C LEU A 317 13.24 3.81 14.34
#